data_AF-A0A9D6ZCE3-F1
#
_entry.id   AF-A0A9D6ZCE3-F1
#
_cell.length_a   1.000
_cell.length_b   1.000
_cell.length_c   1.000
_cell.angle_alpha   90.00
_cell.angle_beta   90.00
_cell.angle_gamma   90.00
#
_symmetry.space_group_name_H-M   'P 1'
#
loop_
_entity.id
_entity.type
_entity.pdbx_description
1 polymer ?
#
loop_
_entity_poly.entity_id
_entity_poly.type
_entity_poly.pdbx_seq_one_letter_code
_entity_poly.pdbx_strand_id
1 'polypeptide(L)'
;MPDKQAMVEAFHRTFDITVNPVPTVADKQTCGLRVTLIQEEFDELKQALVAEDLSSIAKEMADLLYVVYGTAVSYGIDMDPVFREVHRSNMSKVGGYKREDGKWVKPATYSPARIEPILAEQGSVQPKVCSGPGDDCTDQITGRPLSL
;
A
#
# COMPACT_ATOMS: atom_id res chain seq x y z
N MET A 1 7.77 -6.35 12.83
CA MET A 1 6.85 -7.28 12.12
C MET A 1 7.32 -7.34 10.68
N PRO A 2 7.28 -8.50 10.01
CA PRO A 2 7.56 -8.56 8.59
C PRO A 2 6.60 -7.63 7.85
N ASP A 3 7.11 -6.93 6.86
CA ASP A 3 6.28 -6.09 5.99
C ASP A 3 5.29 -6.98 5.24
N LYS A 4 3.99 -6.67 5.39
CA LYS A 4 2.90 -7.44 4.79
C LYS A 4 2.94 -7.35 3.27
N GLN A 5 3.33 -6.20 2.73
CA GLN A 5 3.46 -6.03 1.29
C GLN A 5 4.60 -6.90 0.74
N ALA A 6 5.75 -6.95 1.41
CA ALA A 6 6.85 -7.84 1.05
C ALA A 6 6.46 -9.34 1.06
N MET A 7 5.58 -9.77 1.99
CA MET A 7 5.06 -11.14 1.99
C MET A 7 4.25 -11.45 0.72
N VAL A 8 3.42 -10.51 0.28
CA VAL A 8 2.60 -10.65 -0.93
C VAL A 8 3.45 -10.53 -2.21
N GLU A 9 4.47 -9.67 -2.20
CA GLU A 9 5.43 -9.60 -3.30
C GLU A 9 6.19 -10.93 -3.47
N ALA A 10 6.64 -11.54 -2.38
CA ALA A 10 7.27 -12.85 -2.41
C ALA A 10 6.32 -13.93 -2.99
N PHE A 11 5.03 -13.88 -2.64
CA PHE A 11 4.00 -14.72 -3.24
C PHE A 11 3.89 -14.46 -4.76
N HIS A 12 3.75 -13.20 -5.19
CA HIS A 12 3.67 -12.87 -6.61
C HIS A 12 4.87 -13.38 -7.40
N ARG A 13 6.09 -13.20 -6.88
CA ARG A 13 7.32 -13.72 -7.51
C ARG A 13 7.36 -15.25 -7.57
N THR A 14 6.83 -15.92 -6.55
CA THR A 14 6.78 -17.40 -6.49
C THR A 14 5.80 -17.97 -7.51
N PHE A 15 4.68 -17.30 -7.72
CA PHE A 15 3.58 -17.76 -8.58
C PHE A 15 3.51 -17.09 -9.95
N ASP A 16 4.58 -16.39 -10.36
CA ASP A 16 4.67 -15.67 -11.64
C ASP A 16 3.49 -14.71 -11.91
N ILE A 17 3.09 -13.99 -10.86
CA ILE A 17 2.07 -12.94 -10.93
C ILE A 17 2.77 -11.60 -11.14
N THR A 18 2.16 -10.71 -11.91
CA THR A 18 2.67 -9.36 -12.20
C THR A 18 3.21 -8.65 -10.95
N VAL A 19 4.47 -8.20 -11.04
CA VAL A 19 5.14 -7.31 -10.08
C VAL A 19 5.74 -6.15 -10.86
N ASN A 20 5.32 -4.93 -10.55
CA ASN A 20 5.94 -3.74 -11.12
C ASN A 20 6.93 -3.14 -10.09
N PRO A 21 8.15 -2.72 -10.51
CA PRO A 21 9.15 -2.20 -9.58
C PRO A 21 8.91 -0.73 -9.18
N VAL A 22 8.06 -0.02 -9.92
CA VAL A 22 7.71 1.39 -9.70
C VAL A 22 6.23 1.61 -10.04
N PRO A 23 5.60 2.70 -9.55
CA PRO A 23 4.20 2.99 -9.82
C PRO A 23 3.88 2.98 -11.31
N THR A 24 3.07 2.00 -11.71
CA THR A 24 2.76 1.68 -13.11
C THR A 24 1.29 1.30 -13.23
N VAL A 25 0.60 1.82 -14.25
CA VAL A 25 -0.75 1.34 -14.57
C VAL A 25 -0.63 -0.04 -15.21
N ALA A 26 -1.16 -1.06 -14.53
CA ALA A 26 -1.16 -2.42 -15.04
C ALA A 26 -2.02 -2.58 -16.32
N ASP A 27 -1.79 -3.66 -17.06
CA ASP A 27 -2.59 -3.98 -18.25
C ASP A 27 -4.06 -4.29 -17.90
N LYS A 28 -4.93 -4.31 -18.91
CA LYS A 28 -6.38 -4.50 -18.73
C LYS A 28 -6.74 -5.85 -18.08
N GLN A 29 -6.01 -6.91 -18.40
CA GLN A 29 -6.26 -8.23 -17.85
C GLN A 29 -5.89 -8.26 -16.37
N THR A 30 -4.70 -7.73 -16.01
CA THR A 30 -4.27 -7.58 -14.62
C THR A 30 -5.25 -6.72 -13.83
N CYS A 31 -5.66 -5.56 -14.37
CA CYS A 31 -6.64 -4.68 -13.74
C CYS A 31 -7.99 -5.39 -13.50
N GLY A 32 -8.53 -6.08 -14.51
CA GLY A 32 -9.76 -6.86 -14.40
C GLY A 32 -9.68 -7.94 -13.32
N LEU A 33 -8.59 -8.72 -13.31
CA LEU A 33 -8.35 -9.75 -12.31
C LEU A 33 -8.28 -9.16 -10.89
N ARG A 34 -7.57 -8.03 -10.69
CA ARG A 34 -7.48 -7.39 -9.37
C ARG A 34 -8.84 -6.92 -8.86
N VAL A 35 -9.69 -6.38 -9.73
CA VAL A 35 -11.07 -6.00 -9.38
C VAL A 35 -11.88 -7.22 -8.95
N THR A 36 -11.81 -8.31 -9.70
CA THR A 36 -12.51 -9.56 -9.36
C THR A 36 -12.10 -10.09 -7.99
N LEU A 37 -10.79 -10.22 -7.73
CA LEU A 37 -10.28 -10.74 -6.46
C LEU A 37 -10.69 -9.86 -5.26
N ILE A 38 -10.61 -8.53 -5.39
CA ILE A 38 -11.06 -7.63 -4.32
C ILE A 38 -12.56 -7.79 -4.05
N GLN A 39 -13.37 -7.96 -5.10
CA GLN A 39 -14.80 -8.12 -4.95
C GLN A 39 -15.16 -9.46 -4.28
N GLU A 40 -14.46 -10.54 -4.64
CA GLU A 40 -14.64 -11.87 -4.04
C GLU A 40 -14.37 -11.82 -2.53
N GLU A 41 -13.18 -11.37 -2.10
CA GLU A 41 -12.82 -11.31 -0.67
C GLU A 41 -13.72 -10.34 0.13
N PHE A 42 -14.22 -9.28 -0.51
CA PHE A 42 -15.17 -8.37 0.12
C PHE A 42 -16.54 -9.03 0.35
N ASP A 43 -17.01 -9.85 -0.58
CA ASP A 43 -18.25 -10.60 -0.43
C ASP A 43 -18.12 -11.72 0.60
N GLU A 44 -16.96 -12.36 0.74
CA GLU A 44 -16.66 -13.31 1.82
C GLU A 44 -16.67 -12.61 3.19
N LEU A 45 -15.98 -11.47 3.32
CA LEU A 45 -15.99 -10.68 4.56
C LEU A 45 -17.40 -10.26 4.97
N LYS A 46 -18.24 -9.85 4.02
CA LYS A 46 -19.65 -9.53 4.29
C LYS A 46 -20.41 -10.73 4.86
N GLN A 47 -20.22 -11.92 4.29
CA GLN A 47 -20.88 -13.13 4.78
C GLN A 47 -20.42 -13.46 6.20
N ALA A 48 -19.11 -13.37 6.48
CA ALA A 48 -18.56 -13.61 7.81
C ALA A 48 -19.12 -12.62 8.85
N LEU A 49 -19.24 -11.34 8.50
CA LEU A 49 -19.84 -10.31 9.36
C LEU A 49 -21.31 -10.60 9.70
N VAL A 50 -22.08 -11.07 8.71
CA VAL A 50 -23.50 -11.45 8.92
C VAL A 50 -23.62 -12.70 9.80
N ALA A 51 -22.67 -13.64 9.67
CA ALA A 51 -22.63 -14.86 10.46
C ALA A 51 -22.15 -14.65 11.90
N GLU A 52 -21.63 -13.47 12.24
CA GLU A 52 -21.06 -13.12 13.56
C GLU A 52 -19.95 -14.08 14.05
N ASP A 53 -19.28 -14.79 13.14
CA ASP A 53 -18.16 -15.67 13.46
C ASP A 53 -16.85 -14.88 13.46
N LEU A 54 -16.35 -14.57 14.65
CA LEU A 54 -15.12 -13.78 14.83
C LEU A 54 -13.89 -14.41 14.16
N SER A 55 -13.80 -15.75 14.10
CA SER A 55 -12.67 -16.42 13.45
C SER A 55 -12.70 -16.20 11.95
N SER A 56 -13.85 -16.45 11.31
CA SER A 56 -14.04 -16.19 9.88
C SER A 56 -13.85 -14.70 9.57
N ILE A 57 -14.44 -13.81 10.37
CA ILE A 57 -14.26 -12.36 10.22
C ILE A 57 -12.78 -11.96 10.19
N ALA A 58 -11.96 -12.51 11.10
CA ALA A 58 -10.54 -12.21 11.14
C ALA A 58 -9.78 -12.75 9.92
N LYS A 59 -10.12 -13.95 9.44
CA LYS A 59 -9.57 -14.53 8.20
C LYS A 59 -9.93 -13.66 6.99
N GLU A 60 -11.21 -13.34 6.81
CA GLU A 60 -11.65 -12.57 5.63
C GLU A 60 -11.12 -11.14 5.62
N MET A 61 -10.92 -10.52 6.79
CA MET A 61 -10.18 -9.25 6.86
C MET A 61 -8.73 -9.38 6.38
N ALA A 62 -8.06 -10.49 6.74
CA ALA A 62 -6.69 -10.73 6.31
C ALA A 62 -6.61 -10.98 4.79
N ASP A 63 -7.55 -11.74 4.23
CA ASP A 63 -7.58 -12.06 2.80
C ASP A 63 -7.92 -10.82 1.94
N LEU A 64 -8.86 -9.98 2.40
CA LEU A 64 -9.11 -8.69 1.76
C LEU A 64 -7.85 -7.80 1.76
N LEU A 65 -7.12 -7.73 2.88
CA LEU A 65 -5.84 -7.02 2.91
C LEU A 65 -4.82 -7.65 1.95
N TYR A 66 -4.79 -8.98 1.85
CA TYR A 66 -3.87 -9.71 1.00
C TYR A 66 -4.07 -9.36 -0.48
N VAL A 67 -5.31 -9.35 -0.98
CA VAL A 67 -5.61 -8.99 -2.38
C VAL A 67 -5.44 -7.50 -2.66
N VAL A 68 -5.63 -6.62 -1.65
CA VAL A 68 -5.32 -5.19 -1.76
C VAL A 68 -3.81 -4.97 -1.88
N TYR A 69 -2.99 -5.63 -1.06
CA TYR A 69 -1.53 -5.59 -1.22
C TYR A 69 -1.08 -6.23 -2.54
N GLY A 70 -1.72 -7.31 -3.00
CA GLY A 70 -1.45 -7.90 -4.31
C GLY A 70 -1.73 -6.94 -5.46
N THR A 71 -2.74 -6.08 -5.31
CA THR A 71 -3.00 -4.98 -6.24
C THR A 71 -1.89 -3.94 -6.18
N ALA A 72 -1.45 -3.52 -4.99
CA ALA A 72 -0.34 -2.58 -4.86
C ALA A 72 0.96 -3.11 -5.49
N VAL A 73 1.30 -4.39 -5.27
CA VAL A 73 2.44 -5.08 -5.90
C VAL A 73 2.30 -5.11 -7.43
N SER A 74 1.11 -5.42 -7.94
CA SER A 74 0.85 -5.43 -9.39
C SER A 74 0.99 -4.05 -10.02
N TYR A 75 0.85 -2.98 -9.24
CA TYR A 75 1.01 -1.59 -9.68
C TYR A 75 2.35 -0.98 -9.27
N GLY A 76 3.19 -1.69 -8.53
CA GLY A 76 4.48 -1.19 -8.04
C GLY A 76 4.37 -0.02 -7.07
N ILE A 77 3.29 0.04 -6.29
CA ILE A 77 3.05 1.11 -5.31
C ILE A 77 3.48 0.62 -3.94
N ASP A 78 4.44 1.28 -3.30
CA ASP A 78 4.71 1.08 -1.87
C ASP A 78 3.59 1.73 -1.05
N MET A 79 2.83 0.89 -0.34
CA MET A 79 1.65 1.32 0.40
C MET A 79 1.98 1.94 1.75
N ASP A 80 3.16 1.73 2.31
CA ASP A 80 3.51 2.28 3.62
C ASP A 80 3.50 3.82 3.66
N PRO A 81 4.21 4.56 2.77
CA PRO A 81 4.13 6.02 2.73
C PRO A 81 2.75 6.52 2.30
N VAL A 82 2.04 5.81 1.42
CA VAL A 82 0.66 6.14 1.02
C VAL A 82 -0.28 6.05 2.22
N PHE A 83 -0.22 4.96 2.99
CA PHE A 83 -1.05 4.74 4.16
C PHE A 83 -0.77 5.77 5.25
N ARG A 84 0.51 6.09 5.49
CA ARG A 84 0.91 7.15 6.44
C ARG A 84 0.33 8.51 6.07
N GLU A 85 0.34 8.87 4.79
CA GLU A 85 -0.23 10.15 4.34
C GLU A 85 -1.77 10.18 4.44
N VAL A 86 -2.44 9.08 4.10
CA VAL A 86 -3.89 8.93 4.32
C VAL A 86 -4.22 9.01 5.81
N HIS A 87 -3.43 8.36 6.67
CA HIS A 87 -3.59 8.42 8.12
C HIS A 87 -3.41 9.84 8.65
N ARG A 88 -2.33 10.55 8.25
CA ARG A 88 -2.09 11.96 8.60
C ARG A 88 -3.26 12.85 8.21
N SER A 89 -3.75 12.69 6.98
CA SER A 89 -4.93 13.41 6.47
C SER A 89 -6.20 13.10 7.30
N ASN A 90 -6.43 11.84 7.66
CA ASN A 90 -7.56 11.45 8.50
C ASN A 90 -7.46 12.04 9.91
N MET A 91 -6.28 12.02 10.53
CA MET A 91 -6.04 12.61 11.85
C MET A 91 -6.17 14.14 11.84
N SER A 92 -5.94 14.80 10.69
CA SER A 92 -6.19 16.24 10.55
C SER A 92 -7.67 16.64 10.67
N LYS A 93 -8.60 15.68 10.60
CA LYS A 93 -10.05 15.92 10.71
C LYS A 93 -10.54 16.05 12.16
N VAL A 94 -9.69 15.80 13.16
CA VAL A 94 -10.03 15.91 14.58
C VAL A 94 -10.55 17.32 14.90
N GLY A 95 -11.70 17.39 15.57
CA GLY A 95 -12.39 18.66 15.88
C GLY A 95 -13.38 19.14 14.81
N GLY A 96 -13.58 18.38 13.73
CA GLY A 96 -14.71 18.59 12.81
C GLY A 96 -16.05 18.15 13.40
N TYR A 97 -17.14 18.74 12.93
CA TYR A 97 -18.49 18.42 13.39
C TYR A 97 -19.53 18.60 12.29
N LYS A 98 -20.70 17.98 12.46
CA LYS A 98 -21.88 18.19 11.60
C LYS A 98 -22.74 19.29 12.21
N ARG A 99 -23.09 20.32 11.43
CA ARG A 99 -24.07 21.34 11.84
C ARG A 99 -25.49 20.78 11.81
N GLU A 100 -26.41 21.48 12.46
CA GLU A 100 -27.84 21.15 12.48
C GLU A 100 -28.48 21.11 11.07
N ASP A 101 -27.97 21.93 10.14
CA ASP A 101 -28.39 21.94 8.73
C ASP A 101 -27.83 20.77 7.90
N GLY A 102 -27.15 19.84 8.55
CA GLY A 102 -26.55 18.67 7.93
C GLY A 102 -25.20 18.93 7.26
N LYS A 103 -24.71 20.17 7.21
CA LYS A 103 -23.40 20.49 6.62
C LYS A 103 -22.28 20.03 7.52
N TRP A 104 -21.34 19.26 6.96
CA TRP A 104 -20.10 18.91 7.65
C TRP A 104 -19.13 20.09 7.65
N VAL A 105 -18.63 20.47 8.82
CA VAL A 105 -17.62 21.51 9.00
C VAL A 105 -16.30 20.83 9.35
N LYS A 106 -15.32 20.98 8.47
CA LYS A 106 -13.96 20.52 8.72
C LYS A 106 -13.26 21.52 9.66
N PRO A 107 -12.37 21.05 10.56
CA PRO A 107 -11.60 21.94 11.41
C PRO A 107 -10.60 22.75 10.57
N ALA A 108 -10.13 23.89 11.10
CA ALA A 108 -9.09 24.70 10.45
C ALA A 108 -7.77 23.92 10.26
N THR A 109 -7.55 22.87 11.06
CA THR A 109 -6.39 21.98 11.01
C THR A 109 -6.48 20.91 9.91
N TYR A 110 -7.62 20.79 9.22
CA TYR A 110 -7.79 19.80 8.16
C TYR A 110 -6.84 20.05 7.00
N SER A 111 -6.17 18.99 6.56
CA SER A 111 -5.31 19.00 5.38
C SER A 111 -5.50 17.72 4.56
N PRO A 112 -5.87 17.83 3.27
CA PRO A 112 -6.12 16.66 2.43
C PRO A 112 -4.85 15.82 2.22
N ALA A 113 -5.02 14.54 1.86
CA ALA A 113 -3.92 13.66 1.53
C ALA A 113 -3.27 14.09 0.20
N ARG A 114 -1.94 14.16 0.15
CA ARG A 114 -1.17 14.50 -1.06
C ARG A 114 -0.40 13.28 -1.55
N ILE A 115 -1.03 12.50 -2.43
CA ILE A 115 -0.50 11.21 -2.90
C ILE A 115 0.45 11.36 -4.10
N GLU A 116 0.20 12.34 -4.99
CA GLU A 116 1.00 12.53 -6.21
C GLU A 116 2.51 12.69 -5.94
N PRO A 117 2.98 13.51 -4.96
CA PRO A 117 4.41 13.60 -4.66
C PRO A 117 5.01 12.28 -4.16
N ILE A 118 4.24 11.49 -3.41
CA ILE A 118 4.68 10.20 -2.86
C ILE A 118 4.90 9.20 -4.00
N LEU A 119 3.98 9.14 -4.96
CA LEU A 119 4.13 8.27 -6.13
C LEU A 119 5.29 8.72 -7.04
N ALA A 120 5.48 10.04 -7.20
CA ALA A 120 6.59 10.58 -7.97
C ALA A 120 7.96 10.22 -7.34
N GLU A 121 8.07 10.24 -6.03
CA GLU A 121 9.27 9.81 -5.30
C GLU A 121 9.54 8.31 -5.52
N GLN A 122 8.51 7.46 -5.43
CA GLN A 122 8.63 6.02 -5.69
C GLN A 122 9.07 5.71 -7.13
N GLY A 123 8.65 6.51 -8.12
CA GLY A 123 9.07 6.35 -9.52
C GLY A 123 10.50 6.84 -9.81
N SER A 124 11.10 7.62 -8.91
CA SER A 124 12.43 8.23 -9.09
C SER A 124 13.56 7.39 -8.48
N VAL A 125 13.24 6.39 -7.65
CA VAL A 125 14.22 5.51 -7.00
C VAL A 125 14.64 4.42 -7.98
N GLN A 126 15.89 4.48 -8.47
CA GLN A 126 16.48 3.34 -9.17
C GLN A 126 16.70 2.17 -8.19
N PRO A 127 16.52 0.92 -8.61
CA PRO A 127 16.82 -0.22 -7.74
C PRO A 127 18.29 -0.16 -7.34
N LYS A 128 18.57 -0.31 -6.04
CA LYS A 128 19.92 -0.41 -5.49
C LYS A 128 20.53 -1.72 -6.02
N VAL A 129 21.25 -1.64 -7.13
CA VAL A 129 21.99 -2.78 -7.69
C VAL A 129 23.21 -2.99 -6.82
N CYS A 130 23.19 -4.01 -5.96
CA CYS A 130 24.41 -4.54 -5.36
C CYS A 130 25.07 -5.46 -6.40
N SER A 131 26.08 -4.94 -7.12
CA SER A 131 26.88 -5.71 -8.06
C SER A 131 27.88 -6.62 -7.35
N GLY A 132 27.41 -7.77 -6.86
CA GLY A 132 28.27 -8.90 -6.50
C GLY A 132 29.11 -8.75 -5.21
N PRO A 133 29.78 -9.85 -4.79
CA PRO A 133 30.58 -9.86 -3.58
C PRO A 133 31.96 -9.22 -3.85
N GLY A 134 32.13 -7.96 -3.43
CA GLY A 134 33.44 -7.29 -3.46
C GLY A 134 33.42 -5.78 -3.77
N ASP A 135 32.29 -5.19 -4.12
CA ASP A 135 32.22 -3.75 -4.43
C ASP A 135 32.14 -2.89 -3.16
N ASP A 136 33.10 -1.97 -3.03
CA ASP A 136 33.24 -1.03 -1.92
C ASP A 136 32.04 -0.06 -1.91
N CYS A 137 31.13 -0.24 -0.96
CA CYS A 137 29.94 0.60 -0.81
C CYS A 137 30.33 2.00 -0.33
N THR A 138 30.49 2.95 -1.25
CA THR A 138 30.54 4.38 -0.90
C THR A 138 29.13 4.94 -0.71
N ASP A 139 28.90 5.66 0.39
CA ASP A 139 27.67 6.43 0.60
C ASP A 139 27.59 7.56 -0.42
N GLN A 140 26.59 7.52 -1.32
CA GLN A 140 26.42 8.54 -2.37
C GLN A 140 25.88 9.89 -1.86
N ILE A 141 25.50 10.00 -0.59
CA ILE A 141 25.12 11.27 0.04
C ILE A 141 26.36 11.99 0.59
N THR A 142 27.33 11.25 1.13
CA THR A 142 28.48 11.84 1.86
C THR A 142 29.84 11.59 1.20
N GLY A 143 29.92 10.72 0.18
CA GLY A 143 31.15 10.38 -0.54
C GLY A 143 32.24 9.74 0.33
N ARG A 144 31.91 9.27 1.54
CA ARG A 144 32.87 8.66 2.47
C ARG A 144 32.77 7.14 2.44
N PRO A 145 33.90 6.43 2.54
CA PRO A 145 33.89 4.98 2.72
C PRO A 145 33.28 4.66 4.09
N LEU A 146 32.33 3.73 4.11
CA LEU A 146 31.82 3.16 5.36
C LEU A 146 32.94 2.30 5.96
N SER A 147 33.49 2.74 7.08
CA SER A 147 34.47 1.95 7.83
C SER A 147 33.79 0.71 8.39
N LEU A 148 34.47 -0.43 8.31
CA LEU A 148 34.06 -1.75 8.82
C LEU A 148 33.50 -1.71 10.25
#